data_AF-A0A0C3ETZ6-F1
#
_entry.id   AF-A0A0C3ETZ6-F1
#
_cell.length_a   1.000
_cell.length_b   1.000
_cell.length_c   1.000
_cell.angle_alpha   90.00
_cell.angle_beta   90.00
_cell.angle_gamma   90.00
#
_symmetry.space_group_name_H-M   'P 1'
#
loop_
_entity.id
_entity.type
_entity.pdbx_description
1 polymer ?
#
loop_
_entity_poly.entity_id
_entity_poly.type
_entity_poly.pdbx_seq_one_letter_code
_entity_poly.pdbx_strand_id
1 'polypeptide(L)'
;DRPNLAFWVRPMEYSLQSFASLFSFILDSPTSPEDLPKGIFYFSSRRATRRACDLLRALLPPHLRKCVYAFTAVFSEEYKNKVMEWFRTGKVRWLFCTDAAGMGCDVPDIMWAIIYGAQDFCMAMQKGGQAGRKPDIKATMVWLVEEWAFEKPADAVAKMAKQKKRY
;
A
#
# COMPACT_ATOMS: atom_id res chain seq x y z
N ASP A 1 -4.33 -12.68 -18.62
CA ASP A 1 -5.43 -12.36 -17.70
C ASP A 1 -5.15 -13.03 -16.35
N ARG A 2 -5.55 -12.42 -15.22
CA ARG A 2 -5.37 -12.98 -13.86
C ARG A 2 -6.72 -12.96 -13.13
N PRO A 3 -7.55 -14.00 -13.30
CA PRO A 3 -8.91 -14.02 -12.74
C PRO A 3 -8.92 -14.04 -11.19
N ASN A 4 -7.79 -14.38 -10.57
CA ASN A 4 -7.61 -14.42 -9.14
C ASN A 4 -7.17 -13.07 -8.53
N LEU A 5 -7.01 -12.01 -9.33
CA LEU A 5 -6.63 -10.67 -8.88
C LEU A 5 -7.78 -9.68 -9.11
N ALA A 6 -8.42 -9.23 -8.03
CA ALA A 6 -9.42 -8.17 -8.08
C ALA A 6 -8.75 -6.79 -8.07
N PHE A 7 -9.30 -5.84 -8.85
CA PHE A 7 -8.81 -4.47 -8.96
C PHE A 7 -9.84 -3.49 -8.39
N TRP A 8 -9.41 -2.66 -7.45
CA TRP A 8 -10.23 -1.58 -6.89
C TRP A 8 -9.50 -0.26 -6.96
N VAL A 9 -10.19 0.78 -7.42
CA VAL A 9 -9.74 2.17 -7.31
C VAL A 9 -10.72 2.87 -6.38
N ARG A 10 -10.21 3.50 -5.31
CA ARG A 10 -11.03 4.08 -4.25
C ARG A 10 -10.57 5.50 -3.94
N PRO A 11 -11.50 6.48 -3.82
CA PRO A 11 -11.15 7.79 -3.33
C PRO A 11 -10.70 7.71 -1.87
N MET A 12 -9.73 8.54 -1.48
CA MET A 12 -9.36 8.72 -0.08
C MET A 12 -10.41 9.56 0.63
N GLU A 13 -11.00 9.02 1.69
CA GLU A 13 -11.93 9.75 2.58
C GLU A 13 -11.22 10.80 3.44
N TYR A 14 -9.90 10.68 3.60
CA TYR A 14 -9.07 11.55 4.44
C TYR A 14 -7.88 12.08 3.66
N SER A 15 -7.22 13.11 4.19
CA SER A 15 -6.04 13.68 3.52
C SER A 15 -4.93 12.65 3.35
N LEU A 16 -4.21 12.71 2.22
CA LEU A 16 -3.05 11.87 1.92
C LEU A 16 -2.02 11.83 3.07
N GLN A 17 -1.86 12.95 3.78
CA GLN A 17 -0.86 13.09 4.83
C GLN A 17 -1.27 12.42 6.15
N SER A 18 -2.56 12.13 6.33
CA SER A 18 -3.10 11.51 7.55
C SER A 18 -2.85 10.00 7.60
N PHE A 19 -2.74 9.34 6.44
CA PHE A 19 -2.71 7.88 6.31
C PHE A 19 -3.95 7.16 6.88
N ALA A 20 -5.01 7.88 7.24
CA ALA A 20 -6.18 7.30 7.91
C ALA A 20 -6.93 6.28 7.04
N SER A 21 -6.93 6.43 5.71
CA SER A 21 -7.49 5.42 4.81
C SER A 21 -6.84 4.05 4.96
N LEU A 22 -5.61 3.96 5.47
CA LEU A 22 -4.93 2.68 5.71
C LEU A 22 -5.54 1.90 6.89
N PHE A 23 -6.30 2.54 7.77
CA PHE A 23 -6.89 1.86 8.94
C PHE A 23 -7.94 0.84 8.52
N SER A 24 -8.57 1.04 7.36
CA SER A 24 -9.49 0.07 6.75
C SER A 24 -8.87 -1.32 6.48
N PHE A 25 -7.54 -1.45 6.49
CA PHE A 25 -6.84 -2.72 6.31
C PHE A 25 -6.53 -3.45 7.61
N ILE A 26 -6.72 -2.80 8.77
CA ILE A 26 -6.65 -3.49 10.06
C ILE A 26 -8.01 -4.17 10.27
N LEU A 27 -8.03 -5.51 10.22
CA LEU A 27 -9.23 -6.28 10.56
C LEU A 27 -9.62 -6.04 12.03
N ASP A 28 -10.88 -6.28 12.38
CA ASP A 28 -11.36 -6.09 13.75
C ASP A 28 -10.56 -6.98 14.73
N SER A 29 -9.72 -6.36 15.55
CA SER A 29 -8.95 -6.97 16.63
C SER A 29 -8.09 -8.19 16.23
N PRO A 30 -7.00 -8.00 15.45
CA PRO A 30 -6.15 -9.11 15.02
C PRO A 30 -5.47 -9.75 16.23
N THR A 31 -5.52 -11.07 16.32
CA THR A 31 -4.99 -11.84 17.45
C THR A 31 -3.70 -12.57 17.09
N SER A 32 -3.53 -12.90 15.81
CA SER A 32 -2.41 -13.65 15.25
C SER A 32 -1.82 -12.96 14.01
N PRO A 33 -0.57 -13.25 13.62
CA PRO A 33 -0.01 -12.80 12.33
C PRO A 33 -0.87 -13.21 11.13
N GLU A 34 -1.56 -14.35 11.22
CA GLU A 34 -2.42 -14.91 10.17
C GLU A 34 -3.62 -14.02 9.86
N ASP A 35 -4.11 -13.29 10.87
CA ASP A 35 -5.18 -12.29 10.76
C ASP A 35 -4.74 -11.05 9.96
N LEU A 36 -3.46 -10.93 9.60
CA LEU A 36 -2.95 -9.88 8.72
C LEU A 36 -2.66 -10.48 7.35
N PRO A 37 -3.55 -10.35 6.35
CA PRO A 37 -3.28 -10.85 5.00
C PRO A 37 -1.95 -10.33 4.46
N LYS A 38 -1.15 -11.20 3.84
CA LYS A 38 0.19 -10.81 3.37
C LYS A 38 0.05 -9.71 2.31
N GLY A 39 0.66 -8.56 2.55
CA GLY A 39 0.40 -7.35 1.79
C GLY A 39 1.63 -6.49 1.54
N ILE A 40 1.63 -5.80 0.40
CA ILE A 40 2.61 -4.78 0.06
C ILE A 40 1.89 -3.45 -0.14
N PHE A 41 2.41 -2.40 0.51
CA PHE A 41 1.88 -1.05 0.51
C PHE A 41 2.89 -0.12 -0.14
N TYR A 42 2.53 0.48 -1.27
CA TYR A 42 3.38 1.35 -2.07
C TYR A 42 3.09 2.82 -1.78
N PHE A 43 4.16 3.59 -1.59
CA PHE A 43 4.12 5.03 -1.32
C PHE A 43 5.08 5.79 -2.23
N SER A 44 4.75 7.06 -2.50
CA SER A 44 5.54 7.94 -3.37
C SER A 44 6.89 8.37 -2.77
N SER A 45 7.08 8.28 -1.45
CA SER A 45 8.32 8.73 -0.81
C SER A 45 8.73 7.88 0.39
N ARG A 46 10.04 7.82 0.64
CA ARG A 46 10.63 7.09 1.79
C ARG A 46 10.08 7.60 3.13
N ARG A 47 9.83 8.91 3.22
CA ARG A 47 9.24 9.53 4.41
C ARG A 47 7.81 9.05 4.63
N ALA A 48 6.98 9.03 3.58
CA ALA A 48 5.62 8.51 3.66
C ALA A 48 5.62 7.02 4.04
N THR A 49 6.48 6.21 3.41
CA THR A 49 6.65 4.79 3.73
C THR A 49 6.94 4.55 5.21
N ARG A 50 7.92 5.26 5.78
CA ARG A 50 8.29 5.12 7.20
C ARG A 50 7.14 5.55 8.12
N ARG A 51 6.55 6.73 7.87
CA ARG A 51 5.44 7.25 8.68
C ARG A 51 4.22 6.32 8.67
N ALA A 52 3.83 5.82 7.50
CA ALA A 52 2.71 4.89 7.38
C ALA A 52 2.98 3.58 8.13
N CYS A 53 4.21 3.05 8.00
CA CYS A 53 4.63 1.84 8.70
C CYS A 53 4.60 2.02 10.22
N ASP A 54 5.14 3.13 10.73
CA ASP A 54 5.18 3.41 12.17
C ASP A 54 3.78 3.65 12.74
N LEU A 55 2.91 4.34 12.00
CA LEU A 55 1.52 4.58 12.38
C LEU A 55 0.74 3.26 12.52
N LEU A 56 0.74 2.42 11.48
CA LEU A 56 0.03 1.14 11.53
C LEU A 56 0.65 0.19 12.56
N ARG A 57 1.98 0.21 12.73
CA ARG A 57 2.65 -0.54 13.81
C ARG A 57 2.14 -0.12 15.18
N ALA A 58 1.94 1.17 15.43
CA ALA A 58 1.45 1.65 16.72
C ALA A 58 0.02 1.18 17.02
N LEU A 59 -0.82 1.06 15.99
CA LEU A 59 -2.20 0.61 16.10
C LEU A 59 -2.34 -0.91 16.31
N LEU A 60 -1.33 -1.69 15.93
CA LEU A 60 -1.34 -3.13 16.15
C LEU A 60 -1.07 -3.49 17.62
N PRO A 61 -1.69 -4.59 18.12
CA PRO A 61 -1.33 -5.19 19.40
C PRO A 61 0.19 -5.43 19.50
N PRO A 62 0.81 -5.27 20.70
CA PRO A 62 2.27 -5.33 20.87
C PRO A 62 2.95 -6.55 20.23
N HIS A 63 2.30 -7.72 20.31
CA HIS A 63 2.84 -8.97 19.75
C HIS A 63 2.81 -9.02 18.21
N LEU A 64 1.94 -8.24 17.55
CA LEU A 64 1.82 -8.16 16.09
C LEU A 64 2.64 -7.02 15.47
N ARG A 65 3.24 -6.15 16.27
CA ARG A 65 4.05 -5.01 15.77
C ARG A 65 5.26 -5.44 14.94
N LYS A 66 5.75 -6.66 15.14
CA LYS A 66 6.84 -7.28 14.35
C LYS A 66 6.35 -7.89 13.03
N CYS A 67 5.06 -7.80 12.72
CA CYS A 67 4.53 -8.25 11.44
C CYS A 67 4.60 -7.16 10.35
N VAL A 68 5.05 -5.94 10.68
CA VAL A 68 5.02 -4.79 9.77
C VAL A 68 6.38 -4.10 9.67
N TYR A 69 6.90 -3.96 8.45
CA TYR A 69 8.24 -3.41 8.21
C TYR A 69 8.28 -2.45 7.02
N ALA A 70 9.10 -1.40 7.15
CA ALA A 70 9.43 -0.51 6.06
C ALA A 70 10.59 -1.08 5.24
N PHE A 71 10.51 -0.92 3.93
CA PHE A 71 11.47 -1.42 2.97
C PHE A 71 11.66 -0.40 1.85
N THR A 72 12.78 0.30 1.86
CA THR A 72 13.12 1.33 0.89
C THR A 72 14.59 1.21 0.51
N ALA A 73 14.98 1.83 -0.60
CA ALA A 73 16.36 1.76 -1.12
C ALA A 73 17.46 2.25 -0.14
N VAL A 74 17.10 3.04 0.88
CA VAL A 74 18.06 3.58 1.86
C VAL A 74 18.55 2.55 2.88
N PHE A 75 17.85 1.42 3.02
CA PHE A 75 18.28 0.38 3.96
C PHE A 75 19.43 -0.45 3.38
N SER A 76 20.29 -0.94 4.27
CA SER A 76 21.40 -1.82 3.92
C SER A 76 20.90 -3.08 3.21
N GLU A 77 21.77 -3.69 2.42
CA GLU A 77 21.46 -4.95 1.74
C GLU A 77 21.17 -6.07 2.74
N GLU A 78 21.92 -6.15 3.82
CA GLU A 78 21.68 -7.10 4.92
C GLU A 78 20.26 -6.95 5.50
N TYR A 79 19.84 -5.73 5.80
CA TYR A 79 18.48 -5.47 6.30
C TYR A 79 17.43 -5.90 5.27
N LYS A 80 17.63 -5.53 4.00
CA LYS A 80 16.72 -5.87 2.91
C LYS A 80 16.59 -7.39 2.76
N ASN A 81 17.69 -8.13 2.78
CA ASN A 81 17.69 -9.59 2.67
C ASN A 81 16.94 -10.23 3.84
N LYS A 82 17.21 -9.79 5.07
CA LYS A 82 16.57 -10.29 6.29
C LYS A 82 15.06 -10.03 6.31
N VAL A 83 14.63 -8.81 5.97
CA VAL A 83 13.20 -8.46 5.92
C VAL A 83 12.48 -9.21 4.80
N MET A 84 13.12 -9.38 3.63
CA MET A 84 12.53 -10.21 2.56
C MET A 84 12.39 -11.67 2.96
N GLU A 85 13.37 -12.24 3.66
CA GLU A 85 13.29 -13.60 4.19
C GLU A 85 12.13 -13.74 5.19
N TRP A 86 11.99 -12.79 6.12
CA TRP A 86 10.87 -12.75 7.05
C TRP A 86 9.52 -12.59 6.35
N PHE A 87 9.46 -11.81 5.28
CA PHE A 87 8.25 -11.66 4.50
C PHE A 87 7.90 -12.93 3.72
N ARG A 88 8.89 -13.62 3.12
CA ARG A 88 8.69 -14.92 2.48
C ARG A 88 8.18 -15.97 3.46
N THR A 89 8.78 -16.04 4.65
CA THR A 89 8.41 -17.00 5.71
C THR A 89 7.12 -16.63 6.46
N GLY A 90 6.53 -15.46 6.20
CA GLY A 90 5.29 -15.01 6.83
C GLY A 90 5.47 -14.39 8.23
N LYS A 91 6.70 -14.28 8.74
CA LYS A 91 7.01 -13.54 9.97
C LYS A 91 6.65 -12.06 9.83
N VAL A 92 6.94 -11.48 8.67
CA VAL A 92 6.43 -10.18 8.24
C VAL A 92 5.22 -10.41 7.35
N ARG A 93 4.13 -9.71 7.66
CA ARG A 93 2.86 -9.79 6.95
C ARG A 93 2.65 -8.57 6.05
N TRP A 94 3.02 -7.37 6.50
CA TRP A 94 2.93 -6.16 5.68
C TRP A 94 4.29 -5.51 5.43
N LEU A 95 4.58 -5.26 4.16
CA LEU A 95 5.72 -4.48 3.72
C LEU A 95 5.29 -3.12 3.20
N PHE A 96 5.93 -2.08 3.70
CA PHE A 96 5.74 -0.70 3.28
C PHE A 96 6.93 -0.33 2.40
N CYS A 97 6.70 0.01 1.15
CA CYS A 97 7.78 0.30 0.22
C CYS A 97 7.56 1.55 -0.62
N THR A 98 8.64 1.96 -1.28
CA THR A 98 8.60 2.96 -2.35
C THR A 98 8.63 2.27 -3.71
N ASP A 99 8.19 2.96 -4.75
CA ASP A 99 8.20 2.51 -6.14
C ASP A 99 9.54 1.98 -6.64
N ALA A 100 10.64 2.61 -6.21
CA ALA A 100 12.01 2.22 -6.58
C ALA A 100 12.49 0.92 -5.91
N ALA A 101 11.66 0.34 -5.03
CA ALA A 101 11.99 -0.83 -4.26
C ALA A 101 11.33 -2.04 -4.97
N GLY A 102 11.99 -2.56 -6.00
CA GLY A 102 11.48 -3.64 -6.88
C GLY A 102 11.44 -5.02 -6.22
N MET A 103 10.70 -5.18 -5.11
CA MET A 103 10.77 -6.40 -4.27
C MET A 103 9.61 -7.39 -4.34
N GLY A 104 8.50 -7.15 -5.05
CA GLY A 104 7.43 -8.17 -5.11
C GLY A 104 7.60 -9.18 -6.24
N CYS A 105 8.75 -9.18 -6.93
CA CYS A 105 8.95 -10.05 -8.08
C CYS A 105 9.17 -11.54 -7.75
N ASP A 106 9.25 -11.93 -6.47
CA ASP A 106 9.59 -13.30 -6.06
C ASP A 106 8.82 -13.81 -4.83
N VAL A 107 7.72 -13.15 -4.44
CA VAL A 107 6.88 -13.59 -3.32
C VAL A 107 5.53 -14.00 -3.87
N PRO A 108 5.25 -15.31 -3.99
CA PRO A 108 4.11 -15.78 -4.76
C PRO A 108 2.76 -15.60 -4.02
N ASP A 109 2.79 -15.49 -2.69
CA ASP A 109 1.63 -15.51 -1.80
C ASP A 109 1.20 -14.12 -1.29
N ILE A 110 1.44 -13.07 -2.08
CA ILE A 110 0.96 -11.72 -1.78
C ILE A 110 -0.55 -11.66 -2.08
N MET A 111 -1.35 -11.39 -1.04
CA MET A 111 -2.79 -11.22 -1.14
C MET A 111 -3.17 -9.77 -1.43
N TRP A 112 -2.49 -8.80 -0.83
CA TRP A 112 -2.83 -7.38 -0.98
C TRP A 112 -1.72 -6.59 -1.67
N ALA A 113 -2.07 -5.82 -2.69
CA ALA A 113 -1.23 -4.77 -3.27
C ALA A 113 -1.93 -3.43 -3.12
N ILE A 114 -1.48 -2.63 -2.15
CA ILE A 114 -2.10 -1.34 -1.83
C ILE A 114 -1.23 -0.23 -2.39
N ILE A 115 -1.78 0.58 -3.28
CA ILE A 115 -1.08 1.72 -3.87
C ILE A 115 -1.68 2.98 -3.27
N TYR A 116 -0.86 3.75 -2.58
CA TYR A 116 -1.31 4.90 -1.81
C TYR A 116 -0.89 6.22 -2.48
N GLY A 117 -1.89 6.96 -2.95
CA GLY A 117 -1.75 8.27 -3.59
C GLY A 117 -1.77 8.20 -5.12
N ALA A 118 -1.80 9.38 -5.73
CA ALA A 118 -1.74 9.53 -7.18
C ALA A 118 -0.44 8.96 -7.79
N GLN A 119 -0.62 8.21 -8.88
CA GLN A 119 0.39 7.43 -9.59
C GLN A 119 0.02 7.38 -11.08
N ASP A 120 0.99 7.10 -11.94
CA ASP A 120 0.67 6.71 -13.32
C ASP A 120 -0.07 5.36 -13.35
N PHE A 121 -1.06 5.23 -14.25
CA PHE A 121 -1.89 4.04 -14.36
C PHE A 121 -1.06 2.78 -14.64
N CYS A 122 -0.12 2.84 -15.58
CA CYS A 122 0.74 1.70 -15.92
C CYS A 122 1.61 1.31 -14.73
N MET A 123 2.17 2.30 -14.02
CA MET A 123 2.94 2.04 -12.79
C MET A 123 2.09 1.38 -11.70
N ALA A 124 0.86 1.85 -11.50
CA ALA A 124 -0.07 1.26 -10.54
C ALA A 124 -0.42 -0.20 -10.90
N MET A 125 -0.74 -0.46 -12.18
CA MET A 125 -1.04 -1.81 -12.67
C MET A 125 0.14 -2.76 -12.55
N GLN A 126 1.36 -2.30 -12.85
CA GLN A 126 2.57 -3.11 -12.69
C GLN A 126 2.79 -3.54 -11.23
N LYS A 127 2.52 -2.64 -10.28
CA LYS A 127 2.63 -2.93 -8.84
C LYS A 127 1.54 -3.87 -8.35
N GLY A 128 0.30 -3.61 -8.77
CA GLY A 128 -0.84 -4.49 -8.47
C GLY A 128 -0.63 -5.91 -8.99
N GLY A 129 -0.07 -6.04 -10.18
CA GLY A 129 0.29 -7.31 -10.79
C GLY A 129 1.38 -8.10 -10.05
N GLN A 130 1.96 -7.59 -8.97
CA GLN A 130 2.84 -8.38 -8.10
C GLN A 130 2.05 -9.27 -7.15
N ALA A 131 0.79 -8.94 -6.84
CA ALA A 131 -0.09 -9.79 -6.05
C ALA A 131 -0.73 -10.92 -6.87
N GLY A 132 -1.18 -11.97 -6.17
CA GLY A 132 -1.95 -13.06 -6.77
C GLY A 132 -1.16 -13.87 -7.81
N ARG A 133 0.12 -14.14 -7.55
CA ARG A 133 0.94 -14.96 -8.45
C ARG A 133 0.55 -16.44 -8.39
N LYS A 134 0.15 -16.93 -7.22
CA LYS A 134 -0.42 -18.28 -7.14
C LYS A 134 -1.90 -18.27 -7.55
N PRO A 135 -2.35 -19.18 -8.43
CA PRO A 135 -3.73 -19.23 -8.90
C PRO A 135 -4.78 -19.51 -7.80
N ASP A 136 -4.36 -20.19 -6.73
CA ASP A 136 -5.19 -20.59 -5.59
C ASP A 136 -5.45 -19.44 -4.60
N ILE A 137 -4.70 -18.34 -4.70
CA ILE A 137 -4.85 -17.19 -3.82
C ILE A 137 -5.72 -16.13 -4.49
N LYS A 138 -6.77 -15.73 -3.77
CA LYS A 138 -7.56 -14.53 -4.08
C LYS A 138 -6.79 -13.30 -3.65
N ALA A 139 -6.27 -12.56 -4.62
CA ALA A 139 -5.54 -11.34 -4.39
C ALA A 139 -6.39 -10.11 -4.72
N THR A 140 -5.99 -8.98 -4.14
CA THR A 140 -6.67 -7.71 -4.30
C THR A 140 -5.65 -6.59 -4.45
N MET A 141 -5.73 -5.87 -5.56
CA MET A 141 -5.11 -4.57 -5.72
C MET A 141 -6.11 -3.49 -5.27
N VAL A 142 -5.68 -2.60 -4.38
CA VAL A 142 -6.45 -1.40 -4.02
C VAL A 142 -5.58 -0.18 -4.30
N TRP A 143 -6.06 0.68 -5.18
CA TRP A 143 -5.45 1.97 -5.46
C TRP A 143 -6.25 3.07 -4.77
N LEU A 144 -5.70 3.59 -3.68
CA LEU A 144 -6.25 4.71 -2.94
C LEU A 144 -5.74 6.00 -3.57
N VAL A 145 -6.65 6.84 -4.07
CA VAL A 145 -6.31 8.10 -4.77
C VAL A 145 -7.08 9.25 -4.15
N GLU A 146 -6.47 10.42 -4.05
CA GLU A 146 -7.16 11.61 -3.59
C GLU A 146 -8.40 11.94 -4.45
N GLU A 147 -9.43 12.51 -3.82
CA GLU A 147 -10.75 12.75 -4.44
C GLU A 147 -10.68 13.54 -5.76
N TRP A 148 -9.74 14.48 -5.87
CA TRP A 148 -9.54 15.30 -7.09
C TRP A 148 -9.29 14.44 -8.34
N ALA A 149 -8.73 13.25 -8.20
CA ALA A 149 -8.44 12.36 -9.34
C ALA A 149 -9.71 11.79 -9.99
N PHE A 150 -10.86 11.87 -9.30
CA PHE A 150 -12.16 11.45 -9.80
C PHE A 150 -13.00 12.63 -10.31
N GLU A 151 -12.52 13.87 -10.15
CA GLU A 151 -13.22 15.04 -10.67
C GLU A 151 -13.17 15.05 -12.20
N LYS A 152 -14.32 15.31 -12.83
CA LYS A 152 -14.35 15.51 -14.28
C LYS A 152 -13.52 16.77 -14.62
N PRO A 153 -12.81 16.79 -15.76
CA PRO A 153 -11.95 17.91 -16.14
C PRO A 153 -12.66 19.28 -16.11
N ALA A 154 -13.94 19.32 -16.44
CA ALA A 154 -14.76 20.53 -16.42
C ALA A 154 -14.96 21.11 -14.99
N ASP A 155 -15.11 20.23 -13.99
CA ASP A 155 -15.39 20.63 -12.60
C ASP A 155 -14.11 21.08 -11.88
N ALA A 156 -12.97 20.46 -12.20
CA ALA A 156 -11.66 20.84 -11.68
C ALA A 156 -11.25 22.26 -12.13
N VAL A 157 -11.48 22.60 -13.41
CA VAL A 157 -11.21 23.94 -13.95
C VAL A 157 -12.09 25.00 -13.28
N ALA A 158 -13.37 24.68 -13.03
CA ALA A 158 -14.30 25.57 -12.34
C ALA A 158 -13.90 25.85 -10.88
N LYS A 159 -13.38 24.83 -10.15
CA LYS A 159 -12.85 25.01 -8.78
C LYS A 159 -11.57 25.84 -8.76
N MET A 160 -10.62 25.59 -9.67
CA MET A 160 -9.39 26.40 -9.78
C MET A 160 -9.69 27.88 -10.10
N ALA A 161 -10.67 28.14 -10.97
CA ALA A 161 -11.10 29.50 -11.30
C ALA A 161 -11.74 30.23 -10.10
N LYS A 162 -12.48 29.51 -9.25
CA LYS A 162 -13.05 30.07 -8.01
C LYS A 162 -12.00 30.36 -6.93
N GLN A 163 -10.93 29.57 -6.83
CA GLN A 163 -9.83 29.83 -5.89
C GLN A 163 -8.99 31.06 -6.30
N LYS A 164 -8.76 31.27 -7.60
CA LYS A 164 -8.04 32.46 -8.09
C LYS A 164 -8.80 33.78 -7.90
N LYS A 165 -10.13 33.75 -7.81
CA LYS A 165 -10.96 34.95 -7.53
C LYS A 165 -11.02 35.35 -6.05
N ARG A 166 -10.40 34.56 -5.15
CA ARG A 166 -10.35 34.83 -3.71
C ARG A 166 -9.05 35.48 -3.24
N TYR A 167 -8.15 35.82 -4.17
CA TYR A 167 -6.96 36.64 -3.94
C TYR A 167 -7.02 37.91 -4.76
#